data_AF-A0A834WDM7-F1
#
_entry.id   AF-A0A834WDM7-F1
#
_cell.length_a   1.000
_cell.length_b   1.000
_cell.length_c   1.000
_cell.angle_alpha   90.00
_cell.angle_beta   90.00
_cell.angle_gamma   90.00
#
_symmetry.space_group_name_H-M   'P 1'
#
loop_
_entity.id
_entity.type
_entity.pdbx_description
1 polymer ?
#
loop_
_entity_poly.entity_id
_entity_poly.type
_entity_poly.pdbx_seq_one_letter_code
_entity_poly.pdbx_strand_id
1 'polypeptide(L)'
;MEINGTYMLLATSEAGASGIIKTAVIPERNHVCWLAIVEGEPNSTGLPVTVTSCHSSKPTNYVTTSSCLVFSFAYVPPNNCTNSSLWALNSYSINDVFITVAESGTTGGSTFYIKPSRSASAAKYTYWLNCNDDIFGYCTGVGVKKDNGYNRLFLLHGQYHDPLLLQFHKVHDYEKNVWLVTITRNRANMFVTVA
;
A
#
# COMPACT_ATOMS: atom_id res chain seq x y z
N MET A 1 1.18 13.19 -8.75
CA MET A 1 1.29 12.92 -7.30
C MET A 1 2.33 13.87 -6.71
N GLU A 2 1.99 14.54 -5.62
CA GLU A 2 2.87 15.45 -4.85
C GLU A 2 3.66 14.66 -3.79
N ILE A 3 4.92 15.07 -3.57
CA ILE A 3 5.72 14.64 -2.42
C ILE A 3 5.10 15.22 -1.15
N ASN A 4 5.14 14.45 -0.06
CA ASN A 4 4.46 14.68 1.22
C ASN A 4 2.93 14.70 1.13
N GLY A 5 2.35 14.31 -0.02
CA GLY A 5 0.91 14.11 -0.16
C GLY A 5 0.46 12.80 0.48
N THR A 6 -0.81 12.76 0.89
CA THR A 6 -1.48 11.57 1.43
C THR A 6 -2.55 11.07 0.46
N TYR A 7 -2.56 9.77 0.19
CA TYR A 7 -3.38 9.13 -0.83
C TYR A 7 -4.02 7.84 -0.33
N MET A 8 -5.21 7.53 -0.84
CA MET A 8 -5.75 6.18 -0.81
C MET A 8 -5.15 5.39 -1.97
N LEU A 9 -4.65 4.21 -1.64
CA LEU A 9 -4.06 3.30 -2.62
C LEU A 9 -5.07 2.23 -2.99
N LEU A 10 -5.39 2.16 -4.29
CA LEU A 10 -6.19 1.08 -4.85
C LEU A 10 -5.25 0.11 -5.57
N ALA A 11 -5.14 -1.08 -5.00
CA ALA A 11 -4.53 -2.23 -5.63
C ALA A 11 -5.45 -2.78 -6.70
N THR A 12 -4.89 -3.12 -7.85
CA THR A 12 -5.48 -4.06 -8.78
C THR A 12 -4.45 -5.12 -9.10
N SER A 13 -4.89 -6.38 -9.17
CA SER A 13 -4.14 -7.40 -9.90
C SER A 13 -4.68 -7.48 -11.33
N GLU A 14 -3.89 -8.00 -12.28
CA GLU A 14 -4.35 -8.24 -13.66
C GLU A 14 -5.55 -9.20 -13.70
N ALA A 15 -5.72 -10.03 -12.66
CA ALA A 15 -6.88 -10.89 -12.44
C ALA A 15 -8.17 -10.14 -12.01
N GLY A 16 -8.18 -8.80 -11.98
CA GLY A 16 -9.38 -7.99 -11.71
C GLY A 16 -9.81 -7.89 -10.25
N ALA A 17 -9.04 -8.47 -9.31
CA ALA A 17 -9.23 -8.15 -7.90
C ALA A 17 -8.77 -6.71 -7.68
N SER A 18 -9.68 -5.86 -7.20
CA SER A 18 -9.40 -4.50 -6.79
C SER A 18 -9.61 -4.36 -5.29
N GLY A 19 -8.59 -3.96 -4.55
CA GLY A 19 -8.65 -3.83 -3.12
C GLY A 19 -8.02 -2.55 -2.63
N ILE A 20 -8.42 -2.11 -1.44
CA ILE A 20 -7.79 -0.97 -0.79
C ILE A 20 -6.71 -1.45 0.17
N ILE A 21 -5.63 -0.70 0.27
CA ILE A 21 -4.51 -1.09 1.14
C ILE A 21 -4.89 -0.96 2.61
N LYS A 22 -4.60 -1.99 3.40
CA LYS A 22 -4.77 -2.00 4.86
C LYS A 22 -3.66 -2.81 5.54
N THR A 23 -3.74 -2.93 6.86
CA THR A 23 -2.87 -3.81 7.64
C THR A 23 -3.59 -5.09 8.08
N ALA A 24 -2.83 -6.18 8.23
CA ALA A 24 -3.28 -7.41 8.87
C ALA A 24 -2.17 -7.99 9.73
N VAL A 25 -2.53 -8.61 10.86
CA VAL A 25 -1.56 -9.37 11.67
C VAL A 25 -1.27 -10.69 10.96
N ILE A 26 0.00 -11.01 10.72
CA ILE A 26 0.38 -12.33 10.21
C ILE A 26 0.61 -13.28 11.40
N PRO A 27 -0.17 -14.37 11.52
CA PRO A 27 0.06 -15.37 12.55
C PRO A 27 1.19 -16.32 12.14
N GLU A 28 2.42 -16.10 12.65
CA GLU A 28 3.49 -17.10 12.55
C GLU A 28 4.31 -17.26 13.83
N ARG A 29 4.85 -18.48 14.02
CA ARG A 29 5.17 -19.10 15.32
C ARG A 29 6.26 -18.44 16.18
N ASN A 30 7.10 -17.57 15.61
CA ASN A 30 8.35 -17.16 16.26
C ASN A 30 8.61 -15.64 16.32
N HIS A 31 7.72 -14.81 15.76
CA HIS A 31 7.90 -13.35 15.77
C HIS A 31 6.88 -12.67 16.67
N VAL A 32 7.37 -11.70 17.45
CA VAL A 32 6.57 -10.78 18.25
C VAL A 32 5.77 -9.91 17.27
N CYS A 33 4.55 -10.33 16.94
CA CYS A 33 3.49 -9.54 16.30
C CYS A 33 3.97 -8.63 15.14
N TRP A 34 3.79 -9.04 13.88
CA TRP A 34 4.04 -8.19 12.72
C TRP A 34 2.75 -7.79 12.01
N LEU A 35 2.66 -6.52 11.59
CA LEU A 35 1.57 -6.00 10.76
C LEU A 35 2.00 -5.98 9.30
N ALA A 36 1.49 -6.92 8.51
CA ALA A 36 1.70 -6.91 7.07
C ALA A 36 0.81 -5.91 6.35
N ILE A 37 1.30 -5.44 5.21
CA ILE A 37 0.51 -4.64 4.27
C ILE A 37 -0.19 -5.58 3.31
N VAL A 38 -1.50 -5.40 3.19
CA VAL A 38 -2.36 -6.32 2.45
C VAL A 38 -3.32 -5.57 1.53
N GLU A 39 -3.66 -6.20 0.40
CA GLU A 39 -4.83 -5.84 -0.39
C GLU A 39 -6.08 -6.30 0.35
N GLY A 40 -6.88 -5.35 0.84
CA GLY A 40 -8.16 -5.61 1.48
C GLY A 40 -9.28 -5.84 0.47
N GLU A 41 -10.40 -6.38 0.94
CA GLU A 41 -11.62 -6.52 0.14
C GLU A 41 -12.09 -5.16 -0.43
N PRO A 42 -12.76 -5.16 -1.61
CA PRO A 42 -13.22 -3.93 -2.28
C PRO A 42 -14.07 -3.00 -1.41
N ASN A 43 -14.80 -3.57 -0.44
CA ASN A 43 -15.73 -2.83 0.44
C ASN A 43 -15.08 -2.36 1.76
N SER A 44 -13.76 -2.49 1.91
CA SER A 44 -13.09 -2.03 3.13
C SER A 44 -12.68 -0.55 3.06
N THR A 45 -12.54 0.10 4.21
CA THR A 45 -12.20 1.54 4.30
C THR A 45 -10.72 1.84 4.07
N GLY A 46 -9.86 0.81 4.07
CA GLY A 46 -8.42 0.91 3.88
C GLY A 46 -7.72 1.90 4.81
N LEU A 47 -6.46 2.19 4.52
CA LEU A 47 -5.65 3.14 5.26
C LEU A 47 -4.95 4.12 4.30
N PRO A 48 -5.02 5.44 4.57
CA PRO A 48 -4.32 6.44 3.78
C PRO A 48 -2.80 6.29 3.92
N VAL A 49 -2.08 6.51 2.81
CA VAL A 49 -0.63 6.39 2.71
C VAL A 49 -0.02 7.74 2.37
N THR A 50 0.94 8.18 3.19
CA THR A 50 1.78 9.35 2.93
C THR A 50 2.99 8.93 2.11
N VAL A 51 3.30 9.73 1.09
CA VAL A 51 4.42 9.51 0.17
C VAL A 51 5.47 10.58 0.41
N THR A 52 6.65 10.21 0.90
CA THR A 52 7.76 11.16 1.11
C THR A 52 8.93 10.82 0.19
N SER A 53 9.85 11.76 -0.03
CA SER A 53 11.10 11.45 -0.73
C SER A 53 12.10 10.83 0.24
N CYS A 54 12.88 9.86 -0.22
CA CYS A 54 14.01 9.34 0.55
C CYS A 54 15.17 10.36 0.63
N HIS A 55 15.20 11.37 -0.24
CA HIS A 55 16.20 12.43 -0.23
C HIS A 55 15.60 13.72 0.31
N SER A 56 15.84 13.99 1.59
CA SER A 56 15.42 15.24 2.25
C SER A 56 16.03 16.51 1.64
N SER A 57 17.14 16.38 0.90
CA SER A 57 17.92 17.50 0.36
C SER A 57 17.62 17.86 -1.11
N LYS A 58 16.79 17.08 -1.82
CA LYS A 58 16.40 17.35 -3.22
C LYS A 58 14.88 17.59 -3.29
N PRO A 59 14.41 18.80 -2.99
CA PRO A 59 12.98 19.09 -3.00
C PRO A 59 12.47 19.07 -4.44
N THR A 60 11.90 17.93 -4.83
CA THR A 60 10.95 17.89 -5.95
C THR A 60 9.56 17.92 -5.34
N ASN A 61 8.71 18.84 -5.79
CA ASN A 61 7.34 18.92 -5.29
C ASN A 61 6.47 17.77 -5.80
N TYR A 62 6.91 17.10 -6.88
CA TYR A 62 6.16 16.07 -7.57
C TYR A 62 6.96 14.79 -7.72
N VAL A 63 6.25 13.67 -7.63
CA VAL A 63 6.80 12.35 -7.85
C VAL A 63 7.02 12.12 -9.35
N THR A 64 8.23 11.69 -9.70
CA THR A 64 8.63 11.24 -11.03
C THR A 64 8.95 9.75 -11.01
N THR A 65 9.12 9.15 -12.18
CA THR A 65 9.40 7.70 -12.30
C THR A 65 10.78 7.28 -11.78
N SER A 66 11.65 8.25 -11.53
CA SER A 66 12.98 8.08 -10.92
C SER A 66 13.03 8.58 -9.47
N SER A 67 11.89 9.02 -8.92
CA SER A 67 11.85 9.47 -7.53
C SER A 67 12.02 8.27 -6.60
N CYS A 68 12.99 8.36 -5.71
CA CYS A 68 13.13 7.47 -4.58
C CYS A 68 12.18 7.92 -3.46
N LEU A 69 11.29 7.01 -3.06
CA LEU A 69 10.15 7.28 -2.18
C LEU A 69 10.22 6.44 -0.91
N VAL A 70 9.70 7.00 0.17
CA VAL A 70 9.40 6.27 1.41
C VAL A 70 7.90 6.36 1.62
N PHE A 71 7.29 5.23 1.96
CA PHE A 71 5.85 5.15 2.23
C PHE A 71 5.62 4.96 3.72
N SER A 72 4.55 5.58 4.22
CA SER A 72 4.05 5.35 5.56
C SER A 72 2.53 5.43 5.57
N PHE A 73 1.86 4.71 6.44
CA PHE A 73 0.46 5.01 6.72
C PHE A 73 0.35 6.39 7.39
N ALA A 74 -0.64 7.18 7.01
CA ALA A 74 -0.94 8.43 7.72
C ALA A 74 -1.52 8.16 9.11
N TYR A 75 -2.13 6.98 9.30
CA TYR A 75 -2.59 6.49 10.58
C TYR A 75 -2.50 4.97 10.64
N VAL A 76 -1.95 4.44 11.73
CA VAL A 76 -2.05 3.02 12.10
C VAL A 76 -2.80 2.95 13.43
N PRO A 77 -3.91 2.20 13.52
CA PRO A 77 -4.62 2.02 14.78
C PRO A 77 -3.71 1.49 15.89
N PRO A 78 -3.92 1.90 17.17
CA PRO A 78 -3.19 1.35 18.30
C PRO A 78 -3.23 -0.19 18.31
N ASN A 79 -2.06 -0.81 18.48
CA ASN A 79 -1.88 -2.25 18.41
C ASN A 79 -0.64 -2.67 19.23
N ASN A 80 -0.48 -3.97 19.46
CA ASN A 80 0.64 -4.51 20.24
C ASN A 80 1.87 -4.86 19.39
N CYS A 81 1.82 -4.69 18.07
CA CYS A 81 2.90 -5.04 17.16
C CYS A 81 3.90 -3.88 17.02
N THR A 82 3.39 -2.67 16.78
CA THR A 82 4.24 -1.51 16.46
C THR A 82 3.53 -0.18 16.74
N ASN A 83 4.32 0.84 17.09
CA ASN A 83 3.91 2.24 17.11
C ASN A 83 4.38 3.03 15.87
N SER A 84 5.02 2.36 14.90
CA SER A 84 5.45 2.95 13.64
C SER A 84 4.33 2.98 12.61
N SER A 85 4.49 3.83 11.60
CA SER A 85 3.68 3.82 10.39
C SER A 85 4.50 3.63 9.11
N LEU A 86 5.82 3.57 9.23
CA LEU A 86 6.74 3.41 8.11
C LEU A 86 6.57 2.02 7.49
N TRP A 87 6.70 1.95 6.17
CA TRP A 87 6.74 0.67 5.47
C TRP A 87 8.16 0.12 5.50
N ALA A 88 8.27 -1.18 5.77
CA ALA A 88 9.54 -1.90 5.86
C ALA A 88 9.48 -3.21 5.09
N LEU A 89 10.65 -3.75 4.78
CA LEU A 89 10.83 -5.07 4.20
C LEU A 89 11.29 -6.03 5.29
N ASN A 90 10.54 -7.10 5.49
CA ASN A 90 10.88 -8.14 6.45
C ASN A 90 10.90 -9.51 5.77
N SER A 91 11.95 -10.27 6.03
CA SER A 91 12.10 -11.63 5.48
C SER A 91 11.42 -12.62 6.42
N TYR A 92 10.39 -13.30 5.93
CA TYR A 92 9.67 -14.34 6.69
C TYR A 92 10.25 -15.73 6.39
N SER A 93 10.74 -15.92 5.16
CA SER A 93 11.44 -17.12 4.74
C SER A 93 12.66 -16.74 3.89
N ILE A 94 13.54 -17.69 3.62
CA ILE A 94 14.70 -17.50 2.72
C ILE A 94 14.24 -16.98 1.33
N ASN A 95 12.99 -17.27 0.95
CA ASN A 95 12.47 -16.99 -0.38
C ASN A 95 11.39 -15.89 -0.42
N ASP A 96 10.89 -15.43 0.73
CA ASP A 96 9.80 -14.46 0.79
C ASP A 96 10.15 -13.25 1.65
N VAL A 97 10.27 -12.09 0.99
CA VAL A 97 10.44 -10.78 1.63
C VAL A 97 9.12 -10.02 1.53
N PHE A 98 8.44 -9.85 2.65
CA PHE A 98 7.14 -9.18 2.71
C PHE A 98 7.29 -7.70 3.01
N ILE A 99 6.29 -6.92 2.58
CA ILE A 99 6.15 -5.52 2.95
C ILE A 99 5.26 -5.44 4.19
N THR A 100 5.81 -4.88 5.27
CA THR A 100 5.12 -4.75 6.56
C THR A 100 5.17 -3.30 7.05
N VAL A 101 4.42 -3.01 8.11
CA VAL A 101 4.72 -1.86 8.94
C VAL A 101 6.01 -2.15 9.71
N ALA A 102 6.89 -1.16 9.80
CA ALA A 102 8.16 -1.25 10.51
C ALA A 102 7.96 -1.50 12.00
N GLU A 103 8.99 -2.00 12.66
CA GLU A 103 9.00 -2.18 14.12
C GLU A 103 9.06 -0.83 14.85
N SER A 104 8.75 -0.87 16.14
CA SER A 104 8.79 0.33 16.98
C SER A 104 10.23 0.86 17.06
N GLY A 105 10.40 2.17 16.86
CA GLY A 105 11.72 2.81 16.91
C GLY A 105 12.53 2.73 15.61
N THR A 106 12.05 2.08 14.54
CA THR A 106 12.70 2.14 13.22
C THR A 106 12.73 3.58 12.71
N THR A 107 13.94 4.07 12.40
CA THR A 107 14.17 5.39 11.81
C THR A 107 14.52 5.23 10.33
N GLY A 108 13.62 5.67 9.45
CA GLY A 108 13.76 5.50 7.99
C GLY A 108 13.09 4.22 7.48
N GLY A 109 12.13 4.39 6.56
CA GLY A 109 11.43 3.26 5.93
C GLY A 109 12.21 2.68 4.76
N SER A 110 11.72 1.56 4.22
CA SER A 110 12.26 1.00 2.98
C SER A 110 11.99 1.94 1.80
N THR A 111 12.93 1.95 0.85
CA THR A 111 12.86 2.79 -0.34
C THR A 111 12.10 2.09 -1.46
N PHE A 112 11.31 2.84 -2.18
CA PHE A 112 10.53 2.35 -3.30
C PHE A 112 10.60 3.32 -4.47
N TYR A 113 10.51 2.77 -5.66
CA TYR A 113 10.43 3.49 -6.91
C TYR A 113 9.12 3.12 -7.58
N ILE A 114 8.45 4.10 -8.19
CA ILE A 114 7.25 3.85 -8.98
C ILE A 114 7.55 4.05 -10.45
N LYS A 115 6.92 3.24 -11.29
CA LYS A 115 7.00 3.42 -12.74
C LYS A 115 5.61 3.23 -13.36
N PRO A 116 5.30 3.95 -14.45
CA PRO A 116 4.00 3.88 -15.11
C PRO A 116 3.83 2.53 -15.77
N SER A 117 2.64 1.93 -15.64
CA SER A 117 2.31 0.72 -16.38
C SER A 117 2.41 0.97 -17.88
N ARG A 118 2.92 -0.02 -18.62
CA ARG A 118 3.16 0.08 -20.07
C ARG A 118 1.91 -0.15 -20.91
N SER A 119 0.82 -0.65 -20.32
CA SER A 119 -0.42 -0.91 -21.06
C SER A 119 -1.30 0.32 -21.16
N ALA A 120 -1.85 0.61 -22.35
CA ALA A 120 -2.79 1.71 -22.58
C ALA A 120 -4.07 1.59 -21.74
N SER A 121 -4.54 0.38 -21.45
CA SER A 121 -5.68 0.13 -20.54
C SER A 121 -5.32 0.33 -19.07
N ALA A 122 -4.02 0.34 -18.74
CA ALA A 122 -3.49 0.48 -17.39
C ALA A 122 -2.68 1.77 -17.18
N ALA A 123 -2.77 2.76 -18.07
CA ALA A 123 -1.95 3.97 -18.02
C ALA A 123 -2.11 4.82 -16.73
N LYS A 124 -3.20 4.60 -15.99
CA LYS A 124 -3.46 5.21 -14.66
C LYS A 124 -2.82 4.45 -13.50
N TYR A 125 -2.23 3.28 -13.75
CA TYR A 125 -1.65 2.41 -12.75
C TYR A 125 -0.12 2.48 -12.78
N THR A 126 0.47 2.29 -11.62
CA THR A 126 1.93 2.22 -11.45
C THR A 126 2.33 0.88 -10.87
N TYR A 127 3.45 0.34 -11.34
CA TYR A 127 4.12 -0.76 -10.64
C TYR A 127 5.14 -0.21 -9.65
N TRP A 128 5.30 -0.92 -8.55
CA TRP A 128 6.24 -0.60 -7.50
C TRP A 128 7.46 -1.48 -7.62
N LEU A 129 8.62 -0.86 -7.43
CA LEU A 129 9.91 -1.51 -7.41
C LEU A 129 10.57 -1.18 -6.08
N ASN A 130 11.15 -2.17 -5.44
CA ASN A 130 12.23 -1.94 -4.49
C ASN A 130 13.55 -2.18 -5.23
N CYS A 131 14.46 -1.21 -5.17
CA CYS A 131 15.78 -1.30 -5.78
C CYS A 131 16.81 -1.07 -4.68
N ASN A 132 17.84 -1.91 -4.61
CA ASN A 132 19.00 -1.61 -3.77
C ASN A 132 19.71 -0.39 -4.38
N ASP A 133 19.99 0.62 -3.55
CA ASP A 133 20.49 1.95 -3.95
C ASP A 133 21.93 1.97 -4.50
N ASP A 134 22.55 0.80 -4.68
CA ASP A 134 23.85 0.70 -5.35
C ASP A 134 23.66 0.48 -6.84
N ILE A 135 23.63 1.59 -7.58
CA ILE A 135 24.16 1.73 -8.94
C ILE A 135 23.80 0.54 -9.86
N PHE A 136 22.57 0.51 -10.36
CA PHE A 136 22.13 -0.41 -11.44
C PHE A 136 22.41 -1.91 -11.19
N GLY A 137 21.45 -2.64 -10.60
CA GLY A 137 21.52 -4.10 -10.63
C GLY A 137 20.17 -4.79 -10.68
N TYR A 138 19.43 -4.75 -9.57
CA TYR A 138 18.26 -5.59 -9.42
C TYR A 138 17.16 -4.82 -8.69
N CYS A 139 16.17 -4.40 -9.46
CA CYS A 139 14.91 -3.92 -8.92
C CYS A 139 13.95 -5.11 -8.88
N THR A 140 13.35 -5.35 -7.72
CA THR A 140 12.35 -6.39 -7.55
C THR A 140 10.97 -5.76 -7.55
N GLY A 141 10.07 -6.31 -8.36
CA GLY A 141 8.68 -5.88 -8.38
C GLY A 141 7.97 -6.23 -7.08
N VAL A 142 6.95 -5.44 -6.73
CA VAL A 142 6.02 -5.83 -5.67
C VAL A 142 4.91 -6.68 -6.27
N GLY A 143 4.64 -7.83 -5.67
CA GLY A 143 3.55 -8.73 -6.03
C GLY A 143 2.62 -8.97 -4.84
N VAL A 144 1.71 -9.94 -5.02
CA VAL A 144 0.73 -10.34 -4.01
C VAL A 144 0.76 -11.85 -3.80
N LYS A 145 0.80 -12.30 -2.55
CA LYS A 145 0.69 -13.72 -2.16
C LYS A 145 -0.49 -13.90 -1.22
N LYS A 146 -1.34 -14.89 -1.48
CA LYS A 146 -2.42 -15.24 -0.57
C LYS A 146 -1.87 -16.02 0.63
N ASP A 147 -2.22 -15.61 1.84
CA ASP A 147 -1.95 -16.38 3.05
C ASP A 147 -3.07 -17.40 3.34
N ASN A 148 -2.83 -18.26 4.33
CA ASN A 148 -3.80 -19.28 4.77
C ASN A 148 -5.06 -18.69 5.43
N GLY A 149 -5.04 -17.39 5.78
CA GLY A 149 -6.16 -16.62 6.28
C GLY A 149 -6.90 -15.82 5.20
N TYR A 150 -6.59 -16.07 3.92
CA TYR A 150 -7.12 -15.39 2.74
C TYR A 150 -6.70 -13.92 2.58
N ASN A 151 -5.79 -13.41 3.41
CA ASN A 151 -5.21 -12.10 3.17
C ASN A 151 -4.28 -12.13 1.97
N ARG A 152 -4.25 -11.02 1.24
CA ARG A 152 -3.44 -10.82 0.04
C ARG A 152 -2.22 -9.98 0.40
N LEU A 153 -1.18 -10.66 0.86
CA LEU A 153 0.05 -10.06 1.41
C LEU A 153 0.94 -9.49 0.32
N PHE A 154 1.56 -8.35 0.59
CA PHE A 154 2.50 -7.73 -0.34
C PHE A 154 3.91 -8.26 -0.10
N LEU A 155 4.62 -8.57 -1.18
CA LEU A 155 5.98 -9.10 -1.12
C LEU A 155 6.81 -8.66 -2.32
N LEU A 156 8.13 -8.71 -2.15
CA LEU A 156 9.06 -8.63 -3.26
C LEU A 156 8.97 -9.91 -4.09
N HIS A 157 8.62 -9.77 -5.36
CA HIS A 157 8.40 -10.86 -6.28
C HIS A 157 9.53 -10.91 -7.33
N GLY A 158 10.38 -11.94 -7.23
CA GLY A 158 11.59 -12.09 -8.04
C GLY A 158 11.38 -12.54 -9.49
N GLN A 159 10.16 -12.92 -9.90
CA GLN A 159 9.87 -13.35 -11.28
C GLN A 159 8.60 -12.67 -11.79
N TYR A 160 8.65 -12.08 -12.98
CA TYR A 160 7.67 -11.16 -13.56
C TYR A 160 6.35 -11.82 -14.02
N HIS A 161 5.64 -12.53 -13.14
CA HIS A 161 4.41 -13.19 -13.57
C HIS A 161 3.13 -12.41 -13.28
N ASP A 162 3.04 -11.62 -12.20
CA ASP A 162 1.90 -10.72 -11.94
C ASP A 162 2.30 -9.55 -11.01
N PRO A 163 2.72 -8.39 -11.54
CA PRO A 163 3.05 -7.24 -10.69
C PRO A 163 1.78 -6.66 -10.06
N LEU A 164 1.90 -6.21 -8.80
CA LEU A 164 0.88 -5.39 -8.17
C LEU A 164 0.80 -4.04 -8.89
N LEU A 165 -0.39 -3.71 -9.39
CA LEU A 165 -0.69 -2.43 -10.00
C LEU A 165 -1.42 -1.54 -9.00
N LEU A 166 -0.98 -0.29 -8.83
CA LEU A 166 -1.57 0.63 -7.86
C LEU A 166 -2.04 1.92 -8.53
N GLN A 167 -3.17 2.43 -8.06
CA GLN A 167 -3.61 3.81 -8.31
C GLN A 167 -3.55 4.63 -7.04
N PHE A 168 -3.18 5.90 -7.20
CA PHE A 168 -3.13 6.88 -6.12
C PHE A 168 -4.31 7.84 -6.26
N HIS A 169 -5.19 7.85 -5.27
CA HIS A 169 -6.31 8.79 -5.17
C HIS A 169 -6.05 9.74 -4.01
N LYS A 170 -6.13 11.07 -4.23
CA LYS A 170 -6.03 12.00 -3.10
C LYS A 170 -7.15 11.69 -2.11
N VAL A 171 -6.87 11.68 -0.80
CA VAL A 171 -7.85 11.25 0.23
C VAL A 171 -9.19 11.98 0.10
N HIS A 172 -9.15 13.30 -0.07
CA HIS A 172 -10.34 14.15 -0.23
C HIS A 172 -11.14 13.87 -1.52
N ASP A 173 -10.51 13.34 -2.56
CA ASP A 173 -11.20 12.93 -3.79
C ASP A 173 -11.77 11.51 -3.64
N TYR A 174 -11.10 10.65 -2.88
CA TYR A 174 -11.59 9.31 -2.56
C TYR A 174 -12.84 9.36 -1.69
N GLU A 175 -12.84 10.16 -0.61
CA GLU A 175 -13.99 10.29 0.30
C GLU A 175 -15.27 10.75 -0.42
N LYS A 176 -15.15 11.66 -1.40
CA LYS A 176 -16.27 12.13 -2.23
C LYS A 176 -16.86 11.03 -3.12
N ASN A 177 -16.07 10.02 -3.47
CA ASN A 177 -16.47 8.94 -4.37
C ASN A 177 -16.95 7.68 -3.61
N VAL A 178 -16.72 7.59 -2.29
CA VAL A 178 -17.02 6.38 -1.51
C VAL A 178 -18.30 6.50 -0.66
N TRP A 179 -18.88 7.70 -0.49
CA TRP A 179 -20.13 7.85 0.25
C TRP A 179 -21.06 8.95 -0.32
N LEU A 180 -22.06 8.53 -1.10
CA LEU A 180 -23.42 9.08 -1.00
C LEU A 180 -24.35 7.95 -0.52
N VAL A 181 -24.16 7.51 0.72
CA VAL A 181 -25.19 6.75 1.45
C VAL A 181 -25.90 7.72 2.37
N THR A 182 -27.03 8.25 1.93
CA THR A 182 -27.87 9.10 2.77
C THR A 182 -28.78 8.18 3.58
N ILE A 183 -28.58 8.11 4.90
CA ILE A 183 -29.51 7.41 5.80
C ILE A 183 -30.58 8.41 6.23
N THR A 184 -31.77 8.32 5.65
CA THR A 184 -32.92 9.11 6.11
C THR A 184 -33.68 8.30 7.15
N ARG A 185 -33.67 8.75 8.40
CA ARG A 185 -34.45 8.14 9.48
C ARG A 185 -35.80 8.83 9.56
N ASN A 186 -36.88 8.10 9.30
CA ASN A 186 -38.22 8.56 9.64
C ASN A 186 -38.79 7.65 10.74
N ARG A 187 -39.65 8.18 11.62
CA ARG A 187 -40.02 7.54 12.92
C ARG A 187 -40.59 6.11 12.84
N ALA A 188 -40.87 5.59 11.64
CA ALA A 188 -41.36 4.23 11.44
C ALA A 188 -40.42 3.31 10.63
N ASN A 189 -39.40 3.82 9.91
CA ASN A 189 -38.55 3.00 9.03
C ASN A 189 -37.15 3.61 8.79
N MET A 190 -36.15 2.75 8.60
CA MET A 190 -34.81 3.13 8.15
C MET A 190 -34.70 2.87 6.64
N PHE A 191 -34.46 3.92 5.86
CA PHE A 191 -34.20 3.79 4.42
C PHE A 191 -32.72 4.02 4.16
N VAL A 192 -32.07 3.03 3.55
CA VAL A 192 -30.71 3.15 3.03
C VAL A 192 -30.86 3.44 1.54
N THR A 193 -30.46 4.63 1.12
CA THR A 193 -30.38 4.96 -0.31
C THR A 193 -28.91 5.08 -0.68
N VAL A 194 -28.48 4.25 -1.62
CA VAL A 194 -27.15 4.34 -2.27
C VAL A 194 -27.35 5.15 -3.54
N ALA A 195 -26.66 6.28 -3.67
CA ALA A 195 -26.65 7.06 -4.91
C ALA A 195 -25.57 6.56 -5.88
#